data_AF-A0A1G1SUL5-F1
#
_entry.id   AF-A0A1G1SUL5-F1
#
_cell.length_a   1.000
_cell.length_b   1.000
_cell.length_c   1.000
_cell.angle_alpha   90.00
_cell.angle_beta   90.00
_cell.angle_gamma   90.00
#
_symmetry.space_group_name_H-M   'P 1'
#
loop_
_entity.id
_entity.type
_entity.pdbx_description
1 polymer ?
#
loop_
_entity_poly.entity_id
_entity_poly.type
_entity_poly.pdbx_seq_one_letter_code
_entity_poly.pdbx_strand_id
1 'polypeptide(L)'
;MKTIFLLLFLVLHLPAWSSQIVVGLRSEQLVSWSVWEKQGSTLKHYLLLYNKGLQEMDVKIKLRRFSSHGTGFNDVATNKTFFHLKLAAQQLVRLEYPKKLLESDFTEYFENGQSIGLLPASTNKPGKTVLSDQYRFYTSEGMNAMPMDYWMAFESICARPTSVALTAAHTFYPPSETLKEAYHLAKIYPVWADQHPQAGRLDSLVTAGADASIVRLDAAHSHAVLPVSAEPAPPGFSVLAIYIERVEDGYYYNEARQRVPHKTVGGSLALIPSFPSGPSRK
;
A
#
# COMPACT_ATOMS: atom_id res chain seq x y z
N MET A 1 3.48 10.30 52.07
CA MET A 1 3.59 11.51 51.22
C MET A 1 4.36 11.27 49.91
N LYS A 2 5.56 10.67 49.92
CA LYS A 2 6.35 10.43 48.69
C LYS A 2 5.65 9.57 47.63
N THR A 3 4.85 8.57 48.05
CA THR A 3 4.11 7.67 47.15
C THR A 3 2.96 8.36 46.42
N ILE A 4 2.27 9.32 47.07
CA ILE A 4 1.19 10.11 46.46
C ILE A 4 1.75 11.07 45.41
N PHE A 5 2.90 11.68 45.69
CA PHE A 5 3.59 12.53 44.71
C PHE A 5 4.07 11.74 43.50
N LEU A 6 4.59 10.51 43.67
CA LEU A 6 5.00 9.66 42.55
C LEU A 6 3.81 9.22 41.68
N LEU A 7 2.66 8.92 42.29
CA LEU A 7 1.42 8.57 41.59
C LEU A 7 0.84 9.78 40.86
N LEU A 8 0.86 10.97 41.47
CA LEU A 8 0.46 12.20 40.80
C LEU A 8 1.39 12.53 39.62
N PHE A 9 2.69 12.30 39.76
CA PHE A 9 3.68 12.49 38.68
C PHE A 9 3.44 11.50 37.54
N LEU A 10 3.17 10.22 37.85
CA LEU A 10 2.79 9.21 36.84
C LEU A 10 1.48 9.58 36.13
N VAL A 11 0.45 10.04 36.85
CA VAL A 11 -0.84 10.43 36.26
C VAL A 11 -0.74 11.75 35.47
N LEU A 12 0.11 12.69 35.90
CA LEU A 12 0.39 13.94 35.17
C LEU A 12 1.32 13.72 33.97
N HIS A 13 2.06 12.61 33.92
CA HIS A 13 2.80 12.13 32.75
C HIS A 13 2.03 11.12 31.88
N LEU A 14 0.77 10.82 32.22
CA LEU A 14 -0.14 10.08 31.36
C LEU A 14 -0.79 10.86 30.19
N PRO A 15 -0.50 12.14 29.86
CA PRO A 15 -0.66 12.59 28.49
C PRO A 15 0.58 12.11 27.71
N ALA A 16 0.84 10.80 27.73
CA ALA A 16 1.60 10.16 26.67
C ALA A 16 0.81 10.47 25.40
N TRP A 17 1.42 11.31 24.55
CA TRP A 17 0.89 11.79 23.30
C TRP A 17 0.41 10.63 22.43
N SER A 18 -0.86 10.24 22.57
CA SER A 18 -1.55 9.32 21.66
C SER A 18 -1.95 10.06 20.38
N SER A 19 -1.04 10.85 19.81
CA SER A 19 -1.21 11.47 18.49
C SER A 19 -0.73 10.58 17.36
N GLN A 20 -0.44 9.29 17.63
CA GLN A 20 -0.24 8.31 16.59
C GLN A 20 -1.61 7.87 16.08
N ILE A 21 -2.03 8.46 14.96
CA ILE A 21 -3.13 7.93 14.16
C ILE A 21 -2.71 6.51 13.79
N VAL A 22 -3.38 5.50 14.36
CA VAL A 22 -3.24 4.12 13.86
C VAL A 22 -4.00 4.10 12.54
N VAL A 23 -3.26 4.38 11.46
CA VAL A 23 -3.73 4.21 10.09
C VAL A 23 -3.69 2.72 9.77
N GLY A 24 -4.82 2.18 9.36
CA GLY A 24 -4.98 0.76 9.08
C GLY A 24 -6.40 0.27 9.37
N LEU A 25 -6.74 -0.90 8.84
CA LEU A 25 -7.99 -1.59 9.15
C LEU A 25 -7.72 -2.81 10.04
N ARG A 26 -8.41 -2.86 11.17
CA ARG A 26 -8.49 -4.01 12.07
C ARG A 26 -9.73 -4.83 11.71
N SER A 27 -9.74 -5.40 10.52
CA SER A 27 -10.80 -6.31 10.09
C SER A 27 -10.20 -7.58 9.48
N GLU A 28 -10.72 -8.70 9.94
CA GLU A 28 -10.47 -10.01 9.35
C GLU A 28 -11.51 -10.38 8.31
N GLN A 29 -12.36 -9.45 7.86
CA GLN A 29 -13.43 -9.78 6.89
C GLN A 29 -13.56 -8.73 5.79
N LEU A 30 -13.23 -7.48 6.06
CA LEU A 30 -13.28 -6.42 5.07
C LEU A 30 -11.91 -6.21 4.44
N VAL A 31 -11.88 -6.21 3.11
CA VAL A 31 -10.76 -5.74 2.31
C VAL A 31 -11.18 -4.44 1.64
N SER A 32 -10.33 -3.42 1.78
CA SER A 32 -10.47 -2.13 1.11
C SER A 32 -9.30 -1.91 0.15
N TRP A 33 -9.55 -1.40 -1.04
CA TRP A 33 -8.50 -1.06 -1.99
C TRP A 33 -8.92 0.06 -2.93
N SER A 34 -8.13 1.12 -3.03
CA SER A 34 -8.40 2.23 -3.94
C SER A 34 -7.66 2.02 -5.27
N VAL A 35 -8.40 2.15 -6.37
CA VAL A 35 -7.91 1.93 -7.72
C VAL A 35 -8.43 2.98 -8.68
N TRP A 36 -7.59 3.40 -9.60
CA TRP A 36 -7.96 4.19 -10.77
C TRP A 36 -8.27 3.25 -11.93
N GLU A 37 -9.45 3.37 -12.51
CA GLU A 37 -9.88 2.60 -13.68
C GLU A 37 -9.96 3.50 -14.91
N LYS A 38 -9.34 3.07 -16.00
CA LYS A 38 -9.44 3.67 -17.32
C LYS A 38 -10.76 3.26 -17.97
N GLN A 39 -11.58 4.25 -18.29
CA GLN A 39 -12.84 4.10 -19.02
C GLN A 39 -12.78 4.99 -20.27
N GLY A 40 -12.36 4.40 -21.39
CA GLY A 40 -12.02 5.13 -22.61
C GLY A 40 -10.87 6.11 -22.36
N SER A 41 -11.10 7.40 -22.60
CA SER A 41 -10.13 8.49 -22.36
C SER A 41 -10.17 9.05 -20.93
N THR A 42 -11.09 8.58 -20.09
CA THR A 42 -11.27 9.08 -18.72
C THR A 42 -10.70 8.11 -17.70
N LEU A 43 -10.26 8.65 -16.57
CA LEU A 43 -9.88 7.89 -15.38
C LEU A 43 -10.87 8.18 -14.28
N LYS A 44 -11.43 7.12 -13.70
CA LYS A 44 -12.31 7.19 -12.54
C LYS A 44 -11.63 6.53 -11.36
N HIS A 45 -11.78 7.15 -10.20
CA HIS A 45 -11.26 6.63 -8.94
C HIS A 45 -12.34 5.82 -8.24
N TYR A 46 -12.02 4.59 -7.90
CA TYR A 46 -12.92 3.65 -7.26
C TYR A 46 -12.35 3.17 -5.94
N LEU A 47 -13.24 3.05 -4.94
CA LEU A 47 -13.03 2.25 -3.76
C LEU A 47 -13.61 0.86 -4.00
N LEU A 48 -12.75 -0.15 -3.92
CA LEU A 48 -13.15 -1.55 -3.94
C LEU A 48 -13.32 -2.03 -2.50
N LEU A 49 -14.50 -2.57 -2.20
CA LEU A 49 -14.79 -3.21 -0.92
C LEU A 49 -15.12 -4.67 -1.17
N TYR A 50 -14.44 -5.56 -0.46
CA TYR A 50 -14.70 -6.98 -0.54
C TYR A 50 -14.91 -7.58 0.83
N ASN A 51 -16.04 -8.27 0.99
CA ASN A 51 -16.32 -9.07 2.17
C ASN A 51 -15.74 -10.47 1.98
N LYS A 52 -14.60 -10.80 2.60
CA LYS A 52 -14.02 -12.15 2.58
C LYS A 52 -14.70 -13.11 3.58
N GLY A 53 -15.57 -12.61 4.44
CA GLY A 53 -16.35 -13.39 5.38
C GLY A 53 -17.44 -14.25 4.72
N LEU A 54 -18.04 -15.12 5.53
CA LEU A 54 -19.10 -16.04 5.10
C LEU A 54 -20.51 -15.52 5.41
N GLN A 55 -20.62 -14.32 6.00
CA GLN A 55 -21.89 -13.71 6.38
C GLN A 55 -22.01 -12.31 5.77
N GLU A 56 -23.24 -11.82 5.63
CA GLU A 56 -23.48 -10.41 5.28
C GLU A 56 -22.93 -9.49 6.38
N MET A 57 -22.35 -8.37 5.98
CA MET A 57 -21.89 -7.32 6.90
C MET A 57 -22.48 -5.96 6.53
N ASP A 58 -22.80 -5.15 7.54
CA ASP A 58 -23.10 -3.73 7.38
C ASP A 58 -21.79 -2.95 7.35
N VAL A 59 -21.53 -2.22 6.26
CA VAL A 59 -20.33 -1.39 6.13
C VAL A 59 -20.73 0.07 6.00
N LYS A 60 -20.15 0.89 6.87
CA LYS A 60 -20.32 2.34 6.85
C LYS A 60 -18.96 3.01 6.81
N ILE A 61 -18.78 3.90 5.85
CA ILE A 61 -17.55 4.65 5.65
C ILE A 61 -17.87 6.12 5.87
N LYS A 62 -17.10 6.79 6.71
CA LYS A 62 -17.23 8.22 6.97
C LYS A 62 -15.99 8.96 6.50
N LEU A 63 -16.18 10.15 5.96
CA LEU A 63 -15.06 11.05 5.68
C LEU A 63 -14.66 11.77 6.97
N ARG A 64 -13.37 11.83 7.24
CA ARG A 64 -12.75 12.62 8.31
C ARG A 64 -11.72 13.54 7.68
N ARG A 65 -11.61 14.76 8.19
CA ARG A 65 -10.61 15.72 7.72
C ARG A 65 -9.86 16.29 8.90
N PHE A 66 -8.54 16.24 8.82
CA PHE A 66 -7.66 16.79 9.85
C PHE A 66 -7.05 18.11 9.39
N SER A 67 -6.96 19.08 10.30
CA SER A 67 -6.51 20.44 10.00
C SER A 67 -5.02 20.55 9.65
N SER A 68 -4.19 19.59 10.07
CA SER A 68 -2.76 19.52 9.74
C SER A 68 -2.18 18.16 10.14
N HIS A 69 -1.04 17.81 9.56
CA HIS A 69 -0.19 16.74 10.11
C HIS A 69 0.50 17.27 11.38
N GLY A 70 0.21 16.68 12.54
CA GLY A 70 1.02 16.86 13.75
C GLY A 70 0.56 17.88 14.80
N THR A 71 -0.56 18.59 14.65
CA THR A 71 -1.11 19.41 15.74
C THR A 71 -2.55 19.02 16.05
N GLY A 72 -2.92 19.06 17.34
CA GLY A 72 -4.20 18.66 17.94
C GLY A 72 -5.42 18.59 17.03
N PHE A 73 -6.17 17.50 17.21
CA PHE A 73 -7.37 17.08 16.48
C PHE A 73 -8.48 18.13 16.47
N ASN A 74 -8.39 19.11 15.58
CA ASN A 74 -9.58 19.80 15.11
C ASN A 74 -10.14 18.96 13.96
N ASP A 75 -10.98 17.99 14.31
CA ASP A 75 -11.83 17.27 13.35
C ASP A 75 -12.65 18.36 12.64
N VAL A 76 -12.34 18.66 11.39
CA VAL A 76 -13.20 19.56 10.61
C VAL A 76 -14.46 18.76 10.38
N ALA A 77 -15.50 19.04 11.18
CA ALA A 77 -16.73 18.26 11.26
C ALA A 77 -17.34 18.08 9.87
N THR A 78 -16.94 16.98 9.24
CA THR A 78 -17.39 16.51 7.94
C THR A 78 -17.92 15.09 8.10
N ASN A 79 -18.47 14.78 9.30
CA ASN A 79 -19.01 13.50 9.81
C ASN A 79 -20.22 12.99 8.99
N LYS A 80 -20.10 13.15 7.67
CA LYS A 80 -20.96 12.77 6.59
C LYS A 80 -20.57 11.33 6.27
N THR A 81 -21.56 10.47 6.36
CA THR A 81 -21.47 9.13 5.82
C THR A 81 -21.16 9.25 4.33
N PHE A 82 -20.01 8.72 3.96
CA PHE A 82 -19.47 8.68 2.62
C PHE A 82 -20.13 7.56 1.83
N PHE A 83 -20.18 6.38 2.44
CA PHE A 83 -20.85 5.20 1.95
C PHE A 83 -21.54 4.46 3.10
N HIS A 84 -22.70 3.87 2.83
CA HIS A 84 -23.34 2.92 3.74
C HIS A 84 -24.05 1.87 2.90
N LEU A 85 -23.66 0.62 3.07
CA LEU A 85 -24.14 -0.51 2.29
C LEU A 85 -24.08 -1.80 3.11
N LYS A 86 -24.88 -2.78 2.68
CA LYS A 86 -24.75 -4.17 3.11
C LYS A 86 -23.93 -4.93 2.08
N LEU A 87 -22.86 -5.57 2.51
CA LEU A 87 -22.01 -6.42 1.68
C LEU A 87 -22.33 -7.88 1.98
N ALA A 88 -22.90 -8.60 1.01
CA ALA A 88 -23.10 -10.03 1.12
C ALA A 88 -21.75 -10.77 1.25
N ALA A 89 -21.80 -12.01 1.73
CA ALA A 89 -20.64 -12.88 1.82
C ALA A 89 -19.94 -13.01 0.46
N GLN A 90 -18.61 -12.88 0.44
CA GLN A 90 -17.78 -12.98 -0.77
C GLN A 90 -18.17 -12.00 -1.89
N GLN A 91 -18.79 -10.87 -1.54
CA GLN A 91 -19.18 -9.86 -2.51
C GLN A 91 -18.10 -8.78 -2.66
N LEU A 92 -17.71 -8.51 -3.91
CA LEU A 92 -16.99 -7.31 -4.31
C LEU A 92 -17.98 -6.22 -4.71
N VAL A 93 -17.85 -5.03 -4.13
CA VAL A 93 -18.55 -3.83 -4.57
C VAL A 93 -17.54 -2.77 -4.99
N ARG A 94 -17.87 -2.07 -6.06
CA ARG A 94 -17.09 -0.95 -6.60
C ARG A 94 -17.87 0.35 -6.38
N LEU A 95 -17.27 1.26 -5.62
CA LEU A 95 -17.86 2.56 -5.26
C LEU A 95 -17.03 3.69 -5.87
N GLU A 96 -17.65 4.59 -6.62
CA GLU A 96 -16.93 5.73 -7.22
C GLU A 96 -16.59 6.75 -6.13
N TYR A 97 -15.31 7.11 -5.99
CA TYR A 97 -14.92 8.20 -5.09
C TYR A 97 -15.49 9.52 -5.62
N PRO A 98 -15.99 10.40 -4.74
CA PRO A 98 -16.41 11.73 -5.14
C PRO A 98 -15.21 12.54 -5.65
N LYS A 99 -15.50 13.41 -6.60
CA LYS A 99 -14.52 14.09 -7.46
C LYS A 99 -13.53 15.05 -6.75
N LYS A 100 -13.57 15.21 -5.43
CA LYS A 100 -12.71 16.14 -4.67
C LYS A 100 -12.37 15.57 -3.29
N LEU A 101 -11.22 14.92 -3.19
CA LEU A 101 -10.56 14.55 -1.94
C LEU A 101 -9.32 15.41 -1.76
N LEU A 102 -9.02 15.78 -0.52
CA LEU A 102 -7.79 16.47 -0.13
C LEU A 102 -6.81 15.45 0.46
N GLU A 103 -5.52 15.78 0.45
CA GLU A 103 -4.49 14.95 1.10
C GLU A 103 -4.72 14.76 2.61
N SER A 104 -5.42 15.70 3.24
CA SER A 104 -5.81 15.64 4.66
C SER A 104 -7.13 14.89 4.92
N ASP A 105 -7.73 14.30 3.88
CA ASP A 105 -8.94 13.49 4.00
C ASP A 105 -8.60 12.03 4.31
N PHE A 106 -9.36 11.47 5.25
CA PHE A 106 -9.29 10.08 5.67
C PHE A 106 -10.68 9.46 5.62
N THR A 107 -10.72 8.14 5.41
CA THR A 107 -11.93 7.32 5.47
C THR A 107 -11.92 6.50 6.76
N GLU A 108 -12.89 6.73 7.65
CA GLU A 108 -13.15 5.90 8.82
C GLU A 108 -14.13 4.79 8.46
N TYR A 109 -13.77 3.55 8.75
CA TYR A 109 -14.55 2.36 8.41
C TYR A 109 -15.23 1.82 9.65
N PHE A 110 -16.49 1.44 9.47
CA PHE A 110 -17.30 0.76 10.46
C PHE A 110 -17.80 -0.56 9.87
N GLU A 111 -17.59 -1.64 10.60
CA GLU A 111 -18.11 -2.98 10.33
C GLU A 111 -19.14 -3.32 11.39
N ASN A 112 -20.39 -3.60 10.98
CA ASN A 112 -21.51 -3.90 11.89
C ASN A 112 -21.68 -2.88 13.02
N GLY A 113 -21.44 -1.60 12.71
CA GLY A 113 -21.53 -0.48 13.64
C GLY A 113 -20.30 -0.22 14.50
N GLN A 114 -19.26 -1.07 14.45
CA GLN A 114 -18.01 -0.88 15.18
C GLN A 114 -16.94 -0.24 14.29
N SER A 115 -16.24 0.78 14.79
CA SER A 115 -15.11 1.38 14.06
C SER A 115 -13.96 0.37 13.98
N ILE A 116 -13.53 0.06 12.76
CA ILE A 116 -12.43 -0.88 12.48
C ILE A 116 -11.16 -0.17 12.02
N GLY A 117 -11.18 1.15 11.87
CA GLY A 117 -9.97 1.94 11.63
C GLY A 117 -10.13 3.00 10.55
N LEU A 118 -8.98 3.59 10.20
CA LEU A 118 -8.87 4.78 9.36
C LEU A 118 -7.85 4.53 8.26
N LEU A 119 -8.20 4.87 7.01
CA LEU A 119 -7.27 4.85 5.87
C LEU A 119 -7.21 6.24 5.22
N PRO A 120 -6.10 6.63 4.57
CA PRO A 120 -6.06 7.82 3.74
C PRO A 120 -7.14 7.73 2.65
N ALA A 121 -7.85 8.82 2.40
CA ALA A 121 -8.90 8.84 1.38
C ALA A 121 -8.33 9.12 -0.02
N SER A 122 -7.28 9.94 -0.09
CA SER A 122 -6.70 10.40 -1.34
C SER A 122 -5.63 9.44 -1.85
N THR A 123 -5.82 8.93 -3.06
CA THR A 123 -4.69 8.53 -3.90
C THR A 123 -4.56 9.56 -5.02
N ASN A 124 -3.33 10.04 -5.23
CA ASN A 124 -3.04 10.96 -6.32
C ASN A 124 -3.43 10.33 -7.65
N LYS A 125 -3.96 11.11 -8.58
CA LYS A 125 -4.27 10.61 -9.92
C LYS A 125 -2.98 10.18 -10.63
N PRO A 126 -2.94 9.01 -11.32
CA PRO A 126 -1.76 8.60 -12.07
C PRO A 126 -1.41 9.62 -13.15
N GLY A 127 -0.13 9.96 -13.25
CA GLY A 127 0.40 10.83 -14.29
C GLY A 127 0.38 10.17 -15.67
N LYS A 128 0.47 10.98 -16.75
CA LYS A 128 0.41 10.47 -18.13
C LYS A 128 1.49 9.42 -18.44
N THR A 129 2.66 9.51 -17.81
CA THR A 129 3.79 8.58 -17.98
C THR A 129 3.53 7.19 -17.42
N VAL A 130 2.57 7.05 -16.50
CA VAL A 130 2.13 5.77 -15.92
C VAL A 130 1.08 5.10 -16.81
N LEU A 131 0.33 5.88 -17.59
CA LEU A 131 -0.81 5.38 -18.34
C LEU A 131 -0.37 4.68 -19.63
N SER A 132 -0.93 3.50 -19.84
CA SER A 132 -0.75 2.69 -21.04
C SER A 132 -2.11 2.32 -21.63
N ASP A 133 -2.14 1.95 -22.91
CA ASP A 133 -3.32 1.37 -23.55
C ASP A 133 -3.51 -0.11 -23.22
N GLN A 134 -2.47 -0.76 -22.71
CA GLN A 134 -2.49 -2.18 -22.33
C GLN A 134 -3.24 -2.41 -21.01
N TYR A 135 -3.17 -1.47 -20.06
CA TYR A 135 -3.70 -1.66 -18.72
C TYR A 135 -4.98 -0.86 -18.47
N ARG A 136 -5.88 -1.47 -17.70
CA ARG A 136 -7.18 -0.89 -17.35
C ARG A 136 -7.18 -0.27 -15.96
N PHE A 137 -6.41 -0.83 -15.02
CA PHE A 137 -6.44 -0.42 -13.62
C PHE A 137 -5.06 0.01 -13.15
N TYR A 138 -5.03 0.99 -12.25
CA TYR A 138 -3.82 1.63 -11.74
C TYR A 138 -3.96 1.92 -10.25
N THR A 139 -2.94 1.66 -9.45
CA THR A 139 -2.93 2.03 -8.02
C THR A 139 -1.50 2.23 -7.51
N SER A 140 -1.32 3.09 -6.51
CA SER A 140 -0.05 3.31 -5.82
C SER A 140 -0.10 2.81 -4.36
N GLU A 141 -0.99 1.87 -4.09
CA GLU A 141 -1.17 1.28 -2.77
C GLU A 141 -1.51 -0.21 -2.88
N GLY A 142 -1.08 -0.97 -1.89
CA GLY A 142 -1.57 -2.32 -1.65
C GLY A 142 -2.94 -2.31 -0.96
N MET A 143 -3.42 -3.52 -0.69
CA MET A 143 -4.59 -3.80 0.11
C MET A 143 -4.58 -3.00 1.42
N ASN A 144 -5.73 -2.45 1.80
CA ASN A 144 -5.93 -1.63 2.99
C ASN A 144 -5.02 -0.40 3.04
N ALA A 145 -4.79 0.23 1.88
CA ALA A 145 -4.01 1.44 1.70
C ALA A 145 -2.56 1.35 2.22
N MET A 146 -1.92 0.19 2.07
CA MET A 146 -0.48 0.09 2.28
C MET A 146 0.24 0.92 1.21
N PRO A 147 0.94 2.01 1.56
CA PRO A 147 1.53 2.90 0.57
C PRO A 147 2.62 2.20 -0.23
N MET A 148 2.75 2.56 -1.51
CA MET A 148 3.80 2.06 -2.39
C MET A 148 4.48 3.24 -3.11
N ASP A 149 5.81 3.15 -3.24
CA ASP A 149 6.61 4.11 -4.02
C ASP A 149 6.49 3.90 -5.54
N TYR A 150 5.54 3.07 -5.97
CA TYR A 150 5.34 2.63 -7.34
C TYR A 150 3.86 2.64 -7.69
N TRP A 151 3.58 3.04 -8.92
CA TRP A 151 2.33 2.75 -9.59
C TRP A 151 2.33 1.33 -10.11
N MET A 152 1.36 0.55 -9.68
CA MET A 152 1.02 -0.77 -10.22
C MET A 152 -0.06 -0.62 -11.28
N ALA A 153 0.09 -1.31 -12.42
CA ALA A 153 -0.88 -1.36 -13.48
C ALA A 153 -1.20 -2.81 -13.89
N PHE A 154 -2.49 -3.08 -14.11
CA PHE A 154 -3.01 -4.42 -14.41
C PHE A 154 -4.27 -4.36 -15.29
N GLU A 155 -4.53 -5.46 -15.99
CA GLU A 155 -5.66 -5.58 -16.93
C GLU A 155 -7.00 -5.85 -16.23
N SER A 156 -6.96 -6.57 -15.10
CA SER A 156 -8.14 -7.02 -14.39
C SER A 156 -7.93 -7.06 -12.87
N ILE A 157 -8.98 -6.80 -12.11
CA ILE A 157 -9.06 -7.00 -10.65
C ILE A 157 -9.76 -8.31 -10.26
N CYS A 158 -10.48 -8.92 -11.21
CA CYS A 158 -11.24 -10.15 -10.98
C CYS A 158 -10.56 -11.40 -11.55
N ALA A 159 -9.55 -11.21 -12.40
CA ALA A 159 -8.68 -12.27 -12.86
C ALA A 159 -7.33 -12.09 -12.19
N ARG A 160 -6.78 -13.20 -11.72
CA ARG A 160 -5.45 -13.18 -11.11
C ARG A 160 -4.42 -12.72 -12.15
N PRO A 161 -3.66 -11.64 -11.88
CA PRO A 161 -2.71 -11.16 -12.86
C PRO A 161 -1.55 -12.15 -12.97
N THR A 162 -1.08 -12.37 -14.20
CA THR A 162 0.13 -13.14 -14.51
C THR A 162 1.38 -12.26 -14.49
N SER A 163 1.18 -10.95 -14.59
CA SER A 163 2.21 -9.93 -14.46
C SER A 163 1.62 -8.62 -13.95
N VAL A 164 2.43 -7.77 -13.34
CA VAL A 164 2.06 -6.41 -12.95
C VAL A 164 3.09 -5.45 -13.51
N ALA A 165 2.64 -4.39 -14.19
CA ALA A 165 3.53 -3.30 -14.58
C ALA A 165 3.77 -2.37 -13.39
N LEU A 166 5.03 -2.00 -13.18
CA LEU A 166 5.46 -1.03 -12.19
C LEU A 166 6.01 0.21 -12.89
N THR A 167 5.63 1.38 -12.39
CA THR A 167 6.25 2.66 -12.73
C THR A 167 6.63 3.37 -11.44
N ALA A 168 7.88 3.80 -11.30
CA ALA A 168 8.30 4.53 -10.11
C ALA A 168 7.47 5.81 -9.93
N ALA A 169 6.94 6.02 -8.72
CA ALA A 169 6.26 7.25 -8.32
C ALA A 169 7.24 8.28 -7.69
N HIS A 170 8.53 7.97 -7.72
CA HIS A 170 9.62 8.77 -7.16
C HIS A 170 10.76 8.88 -8.19
N THR A 171 11.71 9.77 -7.91
CA THR A 171 12.95 9.86 -8.68
C THR A 171 14.05 9.11 -7.95
N PHE A 172 14.79 8.27 -8.67
CA PHE A 172 15.97 7.61 -8.12
C PHE A 172 17.06 8.64 -7.81
N TYR A 173 17.77 8.44 -6.69
CA TYR A 173 18.88 9.32 -6.33
C TYR A 173 19.99 9.22 -7.39
N PRO A 174 20.46 10.35 -7.93
CA PRO A 174 21.60 10.32 -8.83
C PRO A 174 22.87 9.90 -8.06
N PRO A 175 23.84 9.28 -8.74
CA PRO A 175 25.14 9.04 -8.15
C PRO A 175 25.77 10.34 -7.62
N SER A 176 26.46 10.22 -6.50
CA SER A 176 27.14 11.32 -5.82
C SER A 176 28.51 10.86 -5.34
N GLU A 177 29.21 11.72 -4.59
CA GLU A 177 30.51 11.37 -4.00
C GLU A 177 30.42 10.17 -3.05
N THR A 178 29.31 10.04 -2.32
CA THR A 178 29.08 9.01 -1.29
C THR A 178 28.09 7.93 -1.73
N LEU A 179 27.35 8.15 -2.83
CA LEU A 179 26.39 7.19 -3.37
C LEU A 179 26.84 6.79 -4.77
N LYS A 180 27.27 5.53 -4.94
CA LYS A 180 27.70 5.03 -6.25
C LYS A 180 26.50 4.65 -7.11
N GLU A 181 25.55 3.92 -6.53
CA GLU A 181 24.31 3.56 -7.19
C GLU A 181 23.16 3.39 -6.19
N ALA A 182 21.95 3.70 -6.65
CA ALA A 182 20.71 3.40 -5.96
C ALA A 182 19.76 2.72 -6.95
N TYR A 183 19.28 1.54 -6.60
CA TYR A 183 18.36 0.76 -7.41
C TYR A 183 17.40 -0.01 -6.54
N HIS A 184 16.28 -0.44 -7.11
CA HIS A 184 15.32 -1.29 -6.43
C HIS A 184 15.28 -2.64 -7.15
N LEU A 185 15.12 -3.72 -6.40
CA LEU A 185 14.83 -5.05 -6.90
C LEU A 185 13.41 -5.40 -6.53
N ALA A 186 12.63 -5.92 -7.47
CA ALA A 186 11.23 -6.21 -7.23
C ALA A 186 10.87 -7.62 -7.70
N LYS A 187 10.02 -8.31 -6.92
CA LYS A 187 9.51 -9.64 -7.22
C LYS A 187 8.07 -9.79 -6.74
N ILE A 188 7.26 -10.50 -7.51
CA ILE A 188 5.87 -10.83 -7.14
C ILE A 188 5.76 -12.31 -6.80
N TYR A 189 5.30 -12.56 -5.59
CA TYR A 189 5.02 -13.89 -5.07
C TYR A 189 3.54 -14.23 -5.22
N PRO A 190 3.22 -15.47 -5.60
CA PRO A 190 1.86 -15.92 -5.85
C PRO A 190 0.99 -16.00 -4.59
N VAL A 191 1.61 -16.07 -3.42
CA VAL A 191 0.99 -16.19 -2.11
C VAL A 191 1.86 -15.42 -1.11
N TRP A 192 1.22 -14.91 -0.06
CA TRP A 192 1.94 -14.55 1.16
C TRP A 192 2.49 -15.81 1.84
N ALA A 193 3.79 -16.04 1.76
CA ALA A 193 4.46 -17.00 2.63
C ALA A 193 4.76 -16.30 3.97
N ASP A 194 4.48 -16.96 5.09
CA ASP A 194 4.75 -16.47 6.45
C ASP A 194 6.24 -16.10 6.68
N GLN A 195 7.12 -16.52 5.78
CA GLN A 195 8.49 -16.05 5.69
C GLN A 195 8.53 -14.74 4.91
N HIS A 196 8.40 -13.62 5.63
CA HIS A 196 8.75 -12.30 5.09
C HIS A 196 10.11 -12.37 4.39
N PRO A 197 10.23 -11.85 3.15
CA PRO A 197 11.53 -11.72 2.53
C PRO A 197 12.41 -10.84 3.42
N GLN A 198 13.49 -11.39 3.95
CA GLN A 198 14.48 -10.61 4.70
C GLN A 198 15.14 -9.60 3.75
N ALA A 199 15.40 -8.40 4.25
CA ALA A 199 16.15 -7.39 3.48
C ALA A 199 17.51 -7.98 3.05
N GLY A 200 17.86 -7.79 1.78
CA GLY A 200 19.06 -8.34 1.15
C GLY A 200 18.85 -9.69 0.46
N ARG A 201 17.65 -10.28 0.57
CA ARG A 201 17.34 -11.56 -0.07
C ARG A 201 17.29 -11.43 -1.58
N LEU A 202 16.64 -10.39 -2.12
CA LEU A 202 16.56 -10.25 -3.57
C LEU A 202 17.94 -9.96 -4.17
N ASP A 203 18.71 -9.08 -3.54
CA ASP A 203 20.07 -8.75 -3.96
C ASP A 203 21.01 -9.96 -3.95
N SER A 204 20.89 -10.81 -2.92
CA SER A 204 21.64 -12.09 -2.85
C SER A 204 21.25 -13.04 -3.99
N LEU A 205 19.95 -13.16 -4.30
CA LEU A 205 19.45 -14.03 -5.37
C LEU A 205 19.87 -13.55 -6.75
N VAL A 206 19.85 -12.23 -6.99
CA VAL A 206 20.33 -11.63 -8.23
C VAL A 206 21.83 -11.85 -8.40
N THR A 207 22.62 -11.66 -7.34
CA THR A 207 24.07 -11.88 -7.36
C THR A 207 24.42 -13.34 -7.67
N ALA A 208 23.61 -14.29 -7.19
CA ALA A 208 23.74 -15.71 -7.49
C ALA A 208 23.28 -16.11 -8.91
N GLY A 209 22.69 -15.18 -9.68
CA GLY A 209 22.13 -15.45 -11.01
C GLY A 209 20.92 -16.40 -10.99
N ALA A 210 20.22 -16.49 -9.85
CA ALA A 210 19.36 -17.62 -9.55
C ALA A 210 17.89 -17.46 -9.99
N ASP A 211 17.43 -16.24 -10.30
CA ASP A 211 15.99 -15.99 -10.47
C ASP A 211 15.67 -14.89 -11.49
N ALA A 212 15.16 -15.31 -12.65
CA ALA A 212 14.76 -14.42 -13.74
C ALA A 212 13.45 -13.65 -13.48
N SER A 213 12.72 -13.95 -12.40
CA SER A 213 11.51 -13.21 -12.01
C SER A 213 11.82 -11.95 -11.20
N ILE A 214 13.07 -11.76 -10.76
CA ILE A 214 13.51 -10.55 -10.07
C ILE A 214 13.85 -9.49 -11.12
N VAL A 215 13.26 -8.31 -10.96
CA VAL A 215 13.45 -7.19 -11.88
C VAL A 215 14.15 -6.04 -11.17
N ARG A 216 15.18 -5.48 -11.81
CA ARG A 216 15.86 -4.26 -11.36
C ARG A 216 15.15 -3.03 -11.93
N LEU A 217 14.91 -2.05 -11.06
CA LEU A 217 14.40 -0.73 -11.39
C LEU A 217 15.42 0.31 -10.93
N ASP A 218 15.72 1.26 -11.81
CA ASP A 218 16.66 2.36 -11.53
C ASP A 218 16.31 3.59 -12.38
N ALA A 219 17.16 4.61 -12.36
CA ALA A 219 16.94 5.84 -13.11
C ALA A 219 16.78 5.62 -14.63
N ALA A 220 17.45 4.61 -15.19
CA ALA A 220 17.34 4.26 -16.62
C ALA A 220 16.15 3.33 -16.89
N HIS A 221 15.74 2.54 -15.90
CA HIS A 221 14.68 1.55 -15.97
C HIS A 221 13.60 1.82 -14.92
N SER A 222 12.99 3.01 -14.95
CA SER A 222 11.99 3.41 -13.96
C SER A 222 10.61 2.75 -14.16
N HIS A 223 10.48 1.95 -15.21
CA HIS A 223 9.29 1.18 -15.55
C HIS A 223 9.68 -0.26 -15.89
N ALA A 224 8.93 -1.23 -15.40
CA ALA A 224 9.11 -2.63 -15.77
C ALA A 224 7.84 -3.46 -15.63
N VAL A 225 7.76 -4.58 -16.36
CA VAL A 225 6.68 -5.57 -16.23
C VAL A 225 7.23 -6.76 -15.44
N LEU A 226 6.65 -7.02 -14.27
CA LEU A 226 7.08 -8.10 -13.38
C LEU A 226 6.19 -9.32 -13.58
N PRO A 227 6.76 -10.48 -13.96
CA PRO A 227 6.00 -11.72 -13.96
C PRO A 227 5.72 -12.18 -12.52
N VAL A 228 4.57 -12.81 -12.31
CA VAL A 228 4.28 -13.51 -11.05
C VAL A 228 5.10 -14.80 -11.00
N SER A 229 5.77 -15.08 -9.88
CA SER A 229 6.52 -16.32 -9.69
C SER A 229 5.64 -17.55 -9.94
N ALA A 230 6.22 -18.59 -10.55
CA ALA A 230 5.51 -19.78 -11.06
C ALA A 230 4.97 -20.74 -9.98
N GLU A 231 4.98 -20.35 -8.71
CA GLU A 231 4.53 -21.22 -7.63
C GLU A 231 3.00 -21.33 -7.60
N PRO A 232 2.45 -22.49 -7.21
CA PRO A 232 1.01 -22.71 -7.18
C PRO A 232 0.34 -21.79 -6.16
N ALA A 233 -0.82 -21.22 -6.54
CA ALA A 233 -1.65 -20.45 -5.61
C ALA A 233 -2.82 -21.26 -5.07
N PRO A 234 -3.28 -20.93 -3.85
CA PRO A 234 -4.48 -21.50 -3.32
C PRO A 234 -5.71 -21.03 -4.14
N PRO A 235 -6.74 -21.88 -4.26
CA PRO A 235 -8.00 -21.48 -4.88
C PRO A 235 -8.76 -20.47 -4.01
N GLY A 236 -9.53 -19.57 -4.65
CA GLY A 236 -10.39 -18.59 -3.97
C GLY A 236 -9.84 -17.15 -3.98
N PHE A 237 -10.24 -16.35 -2.98
CA PHE A 237 -9.64 -15.02 -2.75
C PHE A 237 -8.15 -15.20 -2.53
N SER A 238 -7.35 -14.70 -3.47
CA SER A 238 -5.90 -14.80 -3.43
C SER A 238 -5.29 -13.42 -3.31
N VAL A 239 -4.19 -13.35 -2.59
CA VAL A 239 -3.42 -12.12 -2.42
C VAL A 239 -2.02 -12.40 -2.96
N LEU A 240 -1.61 -11.62 -3.95
CA LEU A 240 -0.22 -11.61 -4.39
C LEU A 240 0.58 -10.71 -3.45
N ALA A 241 1.83 -11.09 -3.21
CA ALA A 241 2.74 -10.28 -2.41
C ALA A 241 3.80 -9.68 -3.34
N ILE A 242 3.87 -8.36 -3.42
CA ILE A 242 4.94 -7.66 -4.12
C ILE A 242 5.98 -7.21 -3.09
N TYR A 243 7.19 -7.72 -3.24
CA TYR A 243 8.33 -7.31 -2.43
C TYR A 243 9.25 -6.42 -3.26
N ILE A 244 9.60 -5.26 -2.72
CA ILE A 244 10.51 -4.31 -3.34
C ILE A 244 11.65 -4.04 -2.36
N GLU A 245 12.86 -4.36 -2.77
CA GLU A 245 14.09 -4.16 -2.02
C GLU A 245 14.83 -2.95 -2.58
N ARG A 246 14.94 -1.87 -1.81
CA ARG A 246 15.81 -0.73 -2.10
C ARG A 246 17.24 -1.08 -1.72
N VAL A 247 18.15 -0.87 -2.65
CA VAL A 247 19.58 -1.11 -2.48
C VAL A 247 20.33 0.17 -2.79
N GLU A 248 21.20 0.55 -1.86
CA GLU A 248 22.10 1.69 -2.01
C GLU A 248 23.53 1.20 -1.80
N ASP A 249 24.34 1.26 -2.86
CA ASP A 249 25.77 0.96 -2.80
C ASP A 249 26.55 2.27 -2.84
N GLY A 250 27.47 2.44 -1.90
CA GLY A 250 28.17 3.71 -1.72
C GLY A 250 29.30 3.63 -0.70
N TYR A 251 29.58 4.78 -0.10
CA TYR A 251 30.68 4.96 0.84
C TYR A 251 30.25 5.88 1.99
N TYR A 252 30.79 5.64 3.18
CA TYR A 252 30.82 6.64 4.24
C TYR A 252 32.26 6.99 4.59
N TYR A 253 32.43 8.14 5.27
CA TYR A 253 33.72 8.57 5.80
C TYR A 253 33.85 8.10 7.25
N ASN A 254 34.91 7.34 7.54
CA ASN A 254 35.24 7.00 8.92
C ASN A 254 35.86 8.21 9.66
N GLU A 255 36.17 8.05 10.95
CA GLU A 255 36.78 9.11 11.78
C GLU A 255 38.12 9.63 11.23
N ALA A 256 38.85 8.79 10.50
CA ALA A 256 40.10 9.15 9.81
C ALA A 256 39.87 9.81 8.43
N ARG A 257 38.61 10.15 8.08
CA ARG A 257 38.20 10.68 6.77
C ARG A 257 38.57 9.77 5.59
N GLN A 258 38.69 8.47 5.82
CA GLN A 258 38.87 7.49 4.77
C GLN A 258 37.49 7.03 4.27
N ARG A 259 37.39 6.82 2.95
CA ARG A 259 36.19 6.24 2.33
C ARG A 259 36.13 4.75 2.63
N VAL A 260 35.02 4.31 3.21
CA VAL A 260 34.75 2.90 3.50
C VAL A 260 33.52 2.47 2.70
N PRO A 261 33.59 1.39 1.89
CA PRO A 261 32.43 0.88 1.18
C PRO A 261 31.29 0.52 2.14
N HIS A 262 30.07 0.84 1.74
CA HIS A 262 28.88 0.54 2.52
C HIS A 262 27.70 0.26 1.61
N LYS A 263 26.94 -0.77 1.97
CA LYS A 263 25.72 -1.16 1.28
C LYS A 263 24.56 -1.12 2.25
N THR A 264 23.56 -0.31 1.95
CA THR A 264 22.30 -0.26 2.70
C THR A 264 21.23 -0.98 1.91
N VAL A 265 20.46 -1.83 2.60
CA VAL A 265 19.33 -2.55 2.00
C VAL A 265 18.10 -2.39 2.87
N GLY A 266 16.98 -2.01 2.26
CA GLY A 266 15.68 -1.88 2.91
C GLY A 266 14.60 -2.54 2.07
N GLY A 267 13.59 -3.15 2.70
CA GLY A 267 12.50 -3.82 2.02
C GLY A 267 11.16 -3.18 2.30
N SER A 268 10.31 -3.08 1.27
CA SER A 268 8.89 -2.80 1.39
C SER A 268 8.08 -3.94 0.78
N LEU A 269 6.86 -4.09 1.28
CA LEU A 269 6.01 -5.21 0.95
C LEU A 269 4.58 -4.69 0.84
N ALA A 270 3.92 -5.00 -0.26
CA ALA A 270 2.50 -4.74 -0.42
C ALA A 270 1.76 -5.99 -0.88
N LEU A 271 0.46 -5.96 -0.60
CA LEU A 271 -0.48 -7.02 -0.89
C LEU A 271 -1.38 -6.57 -2.04
N ILE A 272 -1.47 -7.36 -3.10
CA ILE A 272 -2.34 -7.08 -4.25
C ILE A 272 -3.49 -8.10 -4.21
N PRO A 273 -4.73 -7.68 -3.90
CA PRO A 273 -5.85 -8.60 -3.87
C PRO A 273 -6.27 -8.98 -5.29
N SER A 274 -6.57 -10.26 -5.50
CA SER A 274 -7.28 -10.75 -6.67
C SER A 274 -8.66 -11.22 -6.22
N PHE A 275 -9.70 -10.50 -6.63
CA PHE A 275 -11.06 -10.84 -6.23
C PHE A 275 -11.56 -12.01 -7.08
N PRO A 276 -12.20 -13.02 -6.45
CA PRO A 276 -12.84 -14.06 -7.23
C PRO A 276 -13.91 -13.44 -8.12
N SER A 277 -14.05 -13.97 -9.34
CA SER A 277 -15.18 -13.66 -10.22
C SER A 277 -16.47 -14.21 -9.59
N GLY A 278 -17.03 -13.45 -8.65
CA GLY A 278 -18.33 -13.76 -8.06
C GLY A 278 -19.46 -13.55 -9.08
N PRO A 279 -20.65 -14.12 -8.82
CA PRO A 279 -21.83 -13.82 -9.63
C PRO A 279 -22.13 -12.32 -9.55
N SER A 280 -21.92 -11.57 -10.64
CA SER A 280 -22.30 -10.17 -10.71
C SER A 280 -23.82 -10.06 -10.58
N ARG A 281 -24.32 -9.62 -9.43
CA ARG A 281 -25.69 -9.08 -9.39
C ARG A 281 -25.60 -7.64 -9.87
N LYS A 282 -26.21 -7.40 -11.04
CA LYS A 282 -26.48 -6.07 -11.59
C LYS A 282 -27.40 -5.29 -10.65
#